data_AF-A0A0L0FAA6-F1
#
_entry.id   AF-A0A0L0FAA6-F1
#
_cell.length_a   1.000
_cell.length_b   1.000
_cell.length_c   1.000
_cell.angle_alpha   90.00
_cell.angle_beta   90.00
_cell.angle_gamma   90.00
#
_symmetry.space_group_name_H-M   'P 1'
#
loop_
_entity.id
_entity.type
_entity.pdbx_description
1 polymer ?
#
loop_
_entity_poly.entity_id
_entity_poly.type
_entity_poly.pdbx_seq_one_letter_code
_entity_poly.pdbx_strand_id
1 'polypeptide(L)'
;FLRRYQRPTLLILYEDHRESRHLKTYEMSMREKDMRDGPWSQNDIEAGAHLLISVHEPVGGAIVIGEQSISYHNGEYHTTIAIKNTIMTSYTALDTDKTRFLLSDHTGTLFVLKLIVSASDEVVNIAILEIGCTPWASCMTYIDNNVVFIGSAVNDSQLIRLRPDFRSKTQDYTKPDSQKGIHTEPLGY
;
A
#
# COMPACT_ATOMS: atom_id res chain seq x y z
N PHE A 1 12.60 -3.40 2.99
CA PHE A 1 13.05 -4.73 3.43
C PHE A 1 11.86 -5.67 3.52
N LEU A 2 11.99 -6.86 2.96
CA LEU A 2 10.98 -7.91 3.11
C LEU A 2 11.06 -8.53 4.50
N ARG A 3 9.95 -9.13 4.92
CA ARG A 3 9.83 -9.90 6.17
C ARG A 3 9.80 -11.40 5.84
N ARG A 4 9.82 -12.28 6.84
CA ARG A 4 9.90 -13.75 6.70
C ARG A 4 11.20 -14.34 6.13
N TYR A 5 12.25 -13.55 5.96
CA TYR A 5 13.56 -14.06 5.56
C TYR A 5 14.51 -14.06 6.75
N GLN A 6 15.27 -15.14 6.91
CA GLN A 6 16.26 -15.27 8.00
C GLN A 6 17.39 -14.24 7.84
N ARG A 7 17.70 -13.85 6.60
CA ARG A 7 18.66 -12.82 6.27
C ARG A 7 17.94 -11.52 5.89
N PRO A 8 18.56 -10.35 6.12
CA PRO A 8 17.98 -9.09 5.66
C PRO A 8 17.85 -9.09 4.13
N THR A 9 16.60 -9.08 3.66
CA THR A 9 16.28 -9.13 2.23
C THR A 9 15.73 -7.78 1.76
N LEU A 10 16.42 -7.20 0.78
CA LEU A 10 15.98 -6.00 0.07
C LEU A 10 15.10 -6.41 -1.10
N LEU A 11 14.01 -5.67 -1.31
CA LEU A 11 13.23 -5.70 -2.54
C LEU A 11 13.44 -4.34 -3.23
N ILE A 12 13.82 -4.39 -4.49
CA ILE A 12 14.09 -3.22 -5.30
C ILE A 12 13.13 -3.23 -6.48
N LEU A 13 12.50 -2.08 -6.70
CA LEU A 13 11.80 -1.72 -7.92
C LEU A 13 12.76 -0.87 -8.74
N TYR A 14 13.03 -1.28 -9.98
CA TYR A 14 13.94 -0.56 -10.88
C TYR A 14 13.39 -0.50 -12.29
N GLU A 15 13.85 0.48 -13.04
CA GLU A 15 13.58 0.65 -14.47
C GLU A 15 14.85 0.34 -15.25
N ASP A 16 14.72 -0.45 -16.32
CA ASP A 16 15.84 -0.84 -17.16
C ASP A 16 16.07 0.16 -18.32
N HIS A 17 17.07 -0.12 -19.16
CA HIS A 17 17.40 0.70 -20.33
C HIS A 17 16.33 0.70 -21.44
N ARG A 18 15.29 -0.14 -21.30
CA ARG A 18 14.14 -0.24 -22.20
C ARG A 18 12.89 0.36 -21.59
N GLU A 19 13.05 1.18 -20.54
CA GLU A 19 11.96 1.83 -19.80
C GLU A 19 10.95 0.80 -19.22
N SER A 20 11.39 -0.45 -19.02
CA SER A 20 10.57 -1.51 -18.45
C SER A 20 10.85 -1.60 -16.95
N ARG A 21 9.81 -1.81 -16.14
CA ARG A 21 9.94 -1.89 -14.68
C ARG A 21 9.98 -3.33 -14.21
N HIS A 22 10.81 -3.57 -13.19
CA HIS A 22 11.09 -4.90 -12.67
C HIS A 22 11.25 -4.88 -11.14
N LEU A 23 10.98 -6.02 -10.52
CA LEU A 23 11.29 -6.31 -9.13
C LEU A 23 12.49 -7.25 -9.04
N LYS A 24 13.42 -6.94 -8.15
CA LYS A 24 14.51 -7.85 -7.80
C LYS A 24 14.76 -7.86 -6.30
N THR A 25 14.95 -9.05 -5.75
CA THR A 25 15.37 -9.20 -4.36
C THR A 25 16.88 -9.41 -4.23
N TYR A 26 17.43 -8.96 -3.11
CA TYR A 26 18.84 -9.16 -2.74
C TYR A 26 18.94 -9.52 -1.26
N GLU A 27 19.79 -10.50 -0.93
CA GLU A 27 20.16 -10.81 0.45
C GLU A 27 21.44 -10.06 0.85
N MET A 28 21.42 -9.45 2.03
CA MET A 28 22.58 -8.74 2.56
C MET A 28 23.40 -9.63 3.52
N SER A 29 24.70 -9.75 3.24
CA SER A 29 25.66 -10.39 4.13
C SER A 29 26.40 -9.32 4.95
N MET A 30 25.95 -9.07 6.18
CA MET A 30 26.60 -8.09 7.06
C MET A 30 28.06 -8.45 7.38
N ARG A 31 28.38 -9.76 7.40
CA ARG A 31 29.72 -10.27 7.64
C ARG A 31 30.67 -10.01 6.48
N GLU A 32 30.21 -10.29 5.26
CA GLU A 32 31.04 -10.16 4.05
C GLU A 32 30.98 -8.76 3.43
N LYS A 33 30.05 -7.91 3.93
CA LYS A 33 29.78 -6.56 3.42
C LYS A 33 29.43 -6.56 1.92
N ASP A 34 28.63 -7.55 1.52
CA ASP A 34 28.25 -7.77 0.13
C ASP A 34 26.75 -8.10 0.02
N MET A 35 26.22 -7.98 -1.20
CA MET A 35 24.85 -8.30 -1.55
C MET A 35 24.82 -9.44 -2.57
N ARG A 36 23.98 -10.44 -2.31
CA ARG A 36 23.79 -11.59 -3.20
C ARG A 36 22.38 -11.56 -3.77
N ASP A 37 22.19 -12.23 -4.90
CA ASP A 37 20.86 -12.42 -5.46
C ASP A 37 19.93 -13.03 -4.41
N GLY A 38 18.76 -12.41 -4.28
CA GLY A 38 17.75 -12.81 -3.32
C GLY A 38 16.89 -13.97 -3.83
N PRO A 39 15.89 -14.37 -3.03
CA PRO A 39 15.08 -15.56 -3.28
C PRO A 39 14.23 -15.50 -4.55
N TRP A 40 13.89 -14.30 -5.05
CA TRP A 40 13.03 -14.16 -6.23
C TRP A 40 13.22 -12.83 -6.97
N SER A 41 12.75 -12.80 -8.22
CA SER A 41 12.65 -11.60 -9.06
C SER A 41 11.40 -11.70 -9.92
N GLN A 42 10.82 -10.55 -10.26
CA GLN A 42 9.69 -10.48 -11.19
C GLN A 42 10.01 -9.46 -12.27
N ASN A 43 10.04 -9.89 -13.53
CA ASN A 43 10.25 -9.00 -14.66
C ASN A 43 8.92 -8.45 -15.18
N ASP A 44 9.02 -7.36 -15.94
CA ASP A 44 7.93 -6.82 -16.76
C ASP A 44 6.67 -6.54 -15.94
N ILE A 45 6.83 -5.79 -14.85
CA ILE A 45 5.69 -5.28 -14.09
C ILE A 45 5.13 -4.02 -14.77
N GLU A 46 4.03 -3.49 -14.24
CA GLU A 46 3.41 -2.28 -14.78
C GLU A 46 4.41 -1.11 -14.88
N ALA A 47 4.44 -0.44 -16.04
CA ALA A 47 5.31 0.73 -16.29
C ALA A 47 5.07 1.89 -15.31
N GLY A 48 3.84 2.06 -14.78
CA GLY A 48 3.49 3.07 -13.78
C GLY A 48 3.86 2.70 -12.33
N ALA A 49 4.41 1.49 -12.08
CA ALA A 49 4.75 1.02 -10.74
C ALA A 49 5.80 1.92 -10.08
N HIS A 50 5.48 2.60 -8.98
CA HIS A 50 6.38 3.59 -8.35
C HIS A 50 6.50 3.47 -6.83
N LEU A 51 5.65 2.68 -6.19
CA LEU A 51 5.63 2.54 -4.73
C LEU A 51 5.65 1.07 -4.32
N LEU A 52 6.54 0.74 -3.38
CA LEU A 52 6.67 -0.58 -2.75
C LEU A 52 6.26 -0.52 -1.29
N ILE A 53 5.37 -1.43 -0.88
CA ILE A 53 4.91 -1.57 0.50
C ILE A 53 5.22 -2.99 0.97
N SER A 54 6.14 -3.14 1.93
CA SER A 54 6.41 -4.44 2.55
C SER A 54 5.26 -4.86 3.45
N VAL A 55 4.80 -6.10 3.30
CA VAL A 55 3.76 -6.70 4.16
C VAL A 55 4.43 -7.43 5.32
N HIS A 56 3.80 -7.42 6.49
CA HIS A 56 4.37 -8.02 7.70
C HIS A 56 4.02 -9.51 7.83
N GLU A 57 4.64 -10.18 8.80
CA GLU A 57 4.23 -11.52 9.21
C GLU A 57 2.79 -11.52 9.74
N PRO A 58 2.01 -12.60 9.52
CA PRO A 58 2.41 -13.90 8.97
C PRO A 58 2.43 -14.00 7.43
N VAL A 59 1.86 -13.02 6.73
CA VAL A 59 1.68 -13.04 5.28
C VAL A 59 3.02 -12.89 4.54
N GLY A 60 3.79 -11.85 4.87
CA GLY A 60 5.04 -11.52 4.18
C GLY A 60 4.83 -10.99 2.76
N GLY A 61 5.89 -10.91 1.96
CA GLY A 61 5.83 -10.37 0.60
C GLY A 61 5.75 -8.85 0.53
N ALA A 62 5.32 -8.32 -0.61
CA ALA A 62 5.20 -6.90 -0.86
C ALA A 62 4.07 -6.56 -1.84
N ILE A 63 3.50 -5.38 -1.65
CA ILE A 63 2.56 -4.75 -2.57
C ILE A 63 3.34 -3.78 -3.46
N VAL A 64 3.03 -3.80 -4.74
CA VAL A 64 3.50 -2.85 -5.74
C VAL A 64 2.30 -2.03 -6.19
N ILE A 65 2.43 -0.71 -6.06
CA ILE A 65 1.43 0.25 -6.49
C ILE A 65 1.90 0.90 -7.79
N GLY A 66 1.11 0.74 -8.85
CA GLY A 66 1.24 1.49 -10.10
C GLY A 66 0.14 2.53 -10.28
N GLU A 67 0.00 3.00 -11.51
CA GLU A 67 -0.99 4.02 -11.85
C GLU A 67 -2.32 3.38 -12.27
N GLN A 68 -2.26 2.20 -12.88
CA GLN A 68 -3.40 1.47 -13.43
C GLN A 68 -3.62 0.11 -12.76
N SER A 69 -2.66 -0.38 -11.97
CA SER A 69 -2.81 -1.64 -11.24
C SER A 69 -2.16 -1.60 -9.86
N ILE A 70 -2.62 -2.53 -9.02
CA ILE A 70 -1.99 -2.84 -7.74
C ILE A 70 -1.76 -4.34 -7.70
N SER A 71 -0.54 -4.76 -7.38
CA SER A 71 -0.17 -6.17 -7.33
C SER A 71 0.50 -6.55 -6.02
N TYR A 72 0.31 -7.79 -5.58
CA TYR A 72 0.99 -8.38 -4.44
C TYR A 72 1.90 -9.51 -4.94
N HIS A 73 3.13 -9.57 -4.39
CA HIS A 73 4.16 -10.55 -4.75
C HIS A 73 4.78 -11.16 -3.49
N ASN A 74 4.92 -12.47 -3.46
CA ASN A 74 5.66 -13.18 -2.40
C ASN A 74 6.83 -14.04 -2.91
N GLY A 75 7.05 -14.09 -4.23
CA GLY A 75 8.08 -14.89 -4.88
C GLY A 75 7.62 -16.25 -5.39
N GLU A 76 6.47 -16.76 -4.93
CA GLU A 76 5.87 -18.02 -5.40
C GLU A 76 4.70 -17.74 -6.35
N TYR A 77 3.87 -16.76 -6.00
CA TYR A 77 2.75 -16.30 -6.81
C TYR A 77 2.60 -14.79 -6.70
N HIS A 78 1.75 -14.24 -7.57
CA HIS A 78 1.30 -12.87 -7.50
C HIS A 78 -0.20 -12.78 -7.77
N THR A 79 -0.82 -11.73 -7.25
CA THR A 79 -2.21 -11.36 -7.58
C THR A 79 -2.26 -9.88 -7.90
N THR A 80 -3.10 -9.50 -8.87
CA THR A 80 -3.15 -8.15 -9.42
C THR A 80 -4.59 -7.72 -9.61
N ILE A 81 -4.89 -6.48 -9.25
CA ILE A 81 -6.16 -5.82 -9.55
C ILE A 81 -5.91 -4.59 -10.42
N ALA A 82 -6.85 -4.30 -11.33
CA ALA A 82 -6.87 -3.04 -12.05
C ALA A 82 -7.51 -1.95 -11.18
N ILE A 83 -7.01 -0.73 -11.30
CA ILE A 83 -7.55 0.47 -10.65
C ILE A 83 -7.83 1.56 -11.69
N LYS A 84 -8.64 2.55 -11.32
CA LYS A 84 -8.76 3.76 -12.14
C LYS A 84 -7.42 4.49 -12.14
N ASN A 85 -7.01 4.98 -13.30
CA ASN A 85 -5.74 5.70 -13.47
C ASN A 85 -5.58 6.82 -12.45
N THR A 86 -4.62 6.68 -11.53
CA THR A 86 -4.28 7.69 -10.53
C THR A 86 -2.87 7.44 -9.98
N ILE A 87 -2.22 8.49 -9.48
CA ILE A 87 -0.90 8.40 -8.85
C ILE A 87 -1.07 8.42 -7.34
N MET A 88 -0.80 7.29 -6.67
CA MET A 88 -0.78 7.19 -5.22
C MET A 88 0.48 7.87 -4.67
N THR A 89 0.33 8.80 -3.74
CA THR A 89 1.43 9.65 -3.26
C THR A 89 1.93 9.29 -1.87
N SER A 90 1.05 8.76 -1.01
CA SER A 90 1.42 8.42 0.35
C SER A 90 0.58 7.27 0.90
N TYR A 91 1.08 6.62 1.95
CA TYR A 91 0.38 5.52 2.59
C TYR A 91 0.69 5.42 4.09
N THR A 92 -0.18 4.73 4.82
CA THR A 92 0.11 4.21 6.16
C THR A 92 -0.56 2.85 6.35
N ALA A 93 0.05 1.96 7.11
CA ALA A 93 -0.64 0.75 7.60
C ALA A 93 -1.69 1.15 8.64
N LEU A 94 -2.84 0.45 8.64
CA LEU A 94 -3.96 0.66 9.55
C LEU A 94 -4.06 -0.41 10.64
N ASP A 95 -3.26 -1.47 10.53
CA ASP A 95 -3.21 -2.56 11.50
C ASP A 95 -1.80 -3.10 11.72
N THR A 96 -1.68 -3.83 12.83
CA THR A 96 -0.42 -4.45 13.27
C THR A 96 0.11 -5.44 12.26
N ASP A 97 -0.78 -6.21 11.63
CA ASP A 97 -0.44 -7.24 10.64
C ASP A 97 -0.10 -6.63 9.27
N LYS A 98 -0.32 -5.33 9.09
CA LYS A 98 -0.11 -4.59 7.84
C LYS A 98 -0.78 -5.27 6.66
N THR A 99 -2.04 -5.63 6.82
CA THR A 99 -2.90 -6.17 5.75
C THR A 99 -3.93 -5.15 5.28
N ARG A 100 -4.13 -4.07 6.05
CA ARG A 100 -4.92 -2.90 5.65
C ARG A 100 -4.05 -1.66 5.61
N PHE A 101 -4.24 -0.87 4.56
CA PHE A 101 -3.50 0.34 4.30
C PHE A 101 -4.46 1.46 3.94
N LEU A 102 -4.15 2.65 4.40
CA LEU A 102 -4.75 3.87 3.89
C LEU A 102 -3.78 4.47 2.88
N LEU A 103 -4.28 4.77 1.70
CA LEU A 103 -3.56 5.41 0.61
C LEU A 103 -4.16 6.79 0.35
N SER A 104 -3.34 7.72 -0.08
CA SER A 104 -3.78 8.97 -0.69
C SER A 104 -3.25 9.06 -2.12
N ASP A 105 -4.00 9.66 -3.02
CA ASP A 105 -3.49 10.03 -4.34
C ASP A 105 -3.09 11.51 -4.45
N HIS A 106 -2.53 11.86 -5.59
CA HIS A 106 -2.12 13.22 -5.95
C HIS A 106 -3.26 14.24 -6.01
N THR A 107 -4.52 13.79 -6.02
CA THR A 107 -5.71 14.67 -5.94
C THR A 107 -6.20 14.87 -4.51
N GLY A 108 -5.63 14.14 -3.55
CA GLY A 108 -6.07 14.11 -2.16
C GLY A 108 -7.16 13.08 -1.89
N THR A 109 -7.51 12.22 -2.85
CA THR A 109 -8.49 11.16 -2.67
C THR A 109 -7.90 10.07 -1.77
N LEU A 110 -8.68 9.61 -0.79
CA LEU A 110 -8.31 8.56 0.16
C LEU A 110 -8.89 7.21 -0.23
N PHE A 111 -8.06 6.19 -0.14
CA PHE A 111 -8.44 4.80 -0.41
C PHE A 111 -8.04 3.88 0.73
N VAL A 112 -8.89 2.93 1.07
CA VAL A 112 -8.53 1.79 1.92
C VAL A 112 -8.18 0.62 1.02
N LEU A 113 -6.92 0.18 1.07
CA LEU A 113 -6.47 -1.07 0.47
C LEU A 113 -6.48 -2.18 1.53
N LYS A 114 -6.96 -3.35 1.17
CA LYS A 114 -6.98 -4.54 2.01
C LYS A 114 -6.49 -5.76 1.24
N LEU A 115 -5.54 -6.48 1.82
CA LEU A 115 -5.23 -7.85 1.40
C LEU A 115 -6.30 -8.78 1.96
N ILE A 116 -6.93 -9.56 1.09
CA ILE A 116 -7.83 -10.63 1.48
C ILE A 116 -6.97 -11.87 1.70
N VAL A 117 -6.88 -12.30 2.96
CA VAL A 117 -6.00 -13.39 3.40
C VAL A 117 -6.86 -14.61 3.74
N SER A 118 -6.43 -15.79 3.33
CA SER A 118 -7.07 -17.07 3.66
C SER A 118 -6.82 -17.46 5.13
N ALA A 119 -7.41 -18.57 5.56
CA ALA A 119 -7.10 -19.15 6.88
C ALA A 119 -5.68 -19.73 6.99
N SER A 120 -4.96 -19.87 5.85
CA SER A 120 -3.58 -20.37 5.75
C SER A 120 -2.55 -19.23 5.60
N ASP A 121 -2.92 -17.99 5.91
CA ASP A 121 -2.07 -16.79 5.77
C ASP A 121 -1.62 -16.49 4.33
N GLU A 122 -2.38 -16.95 3.33
CA GLU A 122 -2.12 -16.69 1.91
C GLU A 122 -2.99 -15.55 1.38
N VAL A 123 -2.40 -14.66 0.58
CA VAL A 123 -3.15 -13.57 -0.06
C VAL A 123 -3.92 -14.12 -1.25
N VAL A 124 -5.24 -14.17 -1.13
CA VAL A 124 -6.13 -14.66 -2.19
C VAL A 124 -6.58 -13.55 -3.13
N ASN A 125 -6.68 -12.31 -2.63
CA ASN A 125 -7.13 -11.16 -3.44
C ASN A 125 -6.70 -9.83 -2.82
N ILE A 126 -6.83 -8.75 -3.58
CA ILE A 126 -6.65 -7.37 -3.15
C ILE A 126 -8.00 -6.65 -3.31
N ALA A 127 -8.42 -5.90 -2.30
CA ALA A 127 -9.59 -5.04 -2.36
C ALA A 127 -9.16 -3.59 -2.15
N ILE A 128 -9.76 -2.66 -2.89
CA ILE A 128 -9.55 -1.22 -2.72
C ILE A 128 -10.88 -0.49 -2.69
N LEU A 129 -11.03 0.46 -1.77
CA LEU A 129 -12.23 1.27 -1.59
C LEU A 129 -11.88 2.74 -1.49
N GLU A 130 -12.49 3.59 -2.31
CA GLU A 130 -12.45 5.05 -2.10
C GLU A 130 -13.32 5.42 -0.88
N ILE A 131 -12.78 6.21 0.04
CA ILE A 131 -13.46 6.56 1.30
C ILE A 131 -13.65 8.06 1.54
N GLY A 132 -13.11 8.91 0.67
CA GLY A 132 -13.27 10.36 0.74
C GLY A 132 -12.02 11.11 0.27
N CYS A 133 -11.82 12.33 0.75
CA CYS A 133 -10.70 13.19 0.39
C CYS A 133 -10.09 13.95 1.57
N THR A 134 -8.82 14.30 1.45
CA THR A 134 -8.07 15.18 2.36
C THR A 134 -7.36 16.26 1.56
N PRO A 135 -6.76 17.28 2.21
CA PRO A 135 -5.69 18.03 1.58
C PRO A 135 -4.57 17.10 1.07
N TRP A 136 -3.71 17.61 0.19
CA TRP A 136 -2.64 16.81 -0.40
C TRP A 136 -1.69 16.28 0.68
N ALA A 137 -1.75 14.96 0.88
CA ALA A 137 -0.95 14.28 1.89
C ALA A 137 0.47 14.05 1.34
N SER A 138 1.45 14.64 2.01
CA SER A 138 2.88 14.38 1.78
C SER A 138 3.36 13.22 2.65
N CYS A 139 2.74 13.02 3.81
CA CYS A 139 2.97 11.84 4.66
C CYS A 139 1.71 11.52 5.47
N MET A 140 1.61 10.25 5.90
CA MET A 140 0.47 9.76 6.68
C MET A 140 0.96 8.88 7.83
N THR A 141 0.28 8.94 8.96
CA THR A 141 0.59 8.06 10.10
C THR A 141 -0.69 7.72 10.84
N TYR A 142 -1.02 6.42 10.87
CA TYR A 142 -2.05 5.91 11.76
C TYR A 142 -1.58 6.03 13.21
N ILE A 143 -2.41 6.61 14.08
CA ILE A 143 -2.10 6.79 15.49
C ILE A 143 -2.75 5.66 16.28
N ASP A 144 -4.06 5.78 16.53
CA ASP A 144 -4.90 4.75 17.17
C ASP A 144 -6.38 5.16 17.06
N ASN A 145 -7.32 4.29 17.44
CA ASN A 145 -8.75 4.58 17.54
C ASN A 145 -9.36 5.17 16.26
N ASN A 146 -8.91 4.64 15.12
CA ASN A 146 -9.26 5.10 13.77
C ASN A 146 -8.79 6.53 13.46
N VAL A 147 -7.87 7.11 14.23
CA VAL A 147 -7.31 8.44 13.98
C VAL A 147 -6.05 8.32 13.15
N VAL A 148 -5.94 9.16 12.13
CA VAL A 148 -4.79 9.26 11.24
C VAL A 148 -4.32 10.70 11.19
N PHE A 149 -3.02 10.92 11.34
CA PHE A 149 -2.39 12.17 11.02
C PHE A 149 -2.08 12.25 9.52
N ILE A 150 -2.53 13.36 8.92
CA ILE A 150 -2.29 13.72 7.52
C ILE A 150 -1.34 14.91 7.52
N GLY A 151 -0.08 14.67 7.17
CA GLY A 151 0.90 15.73 7.00
C GLY A 151 0.88 16.25 5.58
N SER A 152 0.77 17.57 5.41
CA SER A 152 0.86 18.23 4.12
C SER A 152 2.02 19.21 4.09
N ALA A 153 2.78 19.21 2.99
CA ALA A 153 3.84 20.18 2.74
C ALA A 153 3.34 21.51 2.16
N VAL A 154 2.10 21.55 1.65
CA VAL A 154 1.55 22.69 0.90
C VAL A 154 0.20 23.19 1.43
N ASN A 155 -0.46 22.42 2.31
CA ASN A 155 -1.69 22.78 2.99
C ASN A 155 -1.52 22.60 4.51
N ASP A 156 -2.56 22.90 5.27
CA ASP A 156 -2.60 22.61 6.69
C ASP A 156 -2.63 21.10 6.93
N SER A 157 -1.81 20.64 7.87
CA SER A 157 -1.83 19.26 8.34
C SER A 157 -3.07 19.03 9.22
N GLN A 158 -3.59 17.80 9.22
CA GLN A 158 -4.88 17.49 9.85
C GLN A 158 -4.86 16.15 10.59
N LEU A 159 -5.74 16.02 11.58
CA LEU A 159 -6.15 14.74 12.14
C LEU A 159 -7.50 14.36 11.56
N ILE A 160 -7.57 13.18 10.95
CA ILE A 160 -8.82 12.63 10.45
C ILE A 160 -9.22 11.41 11.28
N ARG A 161 -10.51 11.11 11.31
CA ARG A 161 -11.03 9.89 11.93
C ARG A 161 -11.78 9.03 10.91
N LEU A 162 -11.32 7.80 10.74
CA LEU A 162 -11.97 6.81 9.89
C LEU A 162 -13.22 6.29 10.58
N ARG A 163 -14.35 6.27 9.86
CA ARG A 163 -15.62 5.76 10.42
C ARG A 163 -15.59 4.22 10.50
N PRO A 164 -16.22 3.62 11.54
CA PRO A 164 -16.27 2.16 11.69
C PRO A 164 -16.94 1.44 10.50
N ASP A 165 -17.88 2.11 9.83
CA ASP A 165 -18.68 1.55 8.72
C ASP A 165 -17.84 1.12 7.52
N PHE A 166 -16.59 1.58 7.41
CA PHE A 166 -15.65 1.12 6.40
C PHE A 166 -15.09 -0.28 6.68
N ARG A 167 -15.36 -0.86 7.86
CA ARG A 167 -14.95 -2.23 8.22
C ARG A 167 -15.85 -3.33 7.61
N SER A 168 -17.08 -3.03 7.19
CA SER A 168 -18.10 -4.07 6.95
C SER A 168 -18.50 -4.32 5.48
N LYS A 169 -18.11 -3.49 4.51
CA LYS A 169 -18.43 -3.76 3.09
C LYS A 169 -17.43 -4.73 2.47
N THR A 170 -17.41 -5.98 2.93
CA THR A 170 -16.64 -7.08 2.29
C THR A 170 -17.49 -7.83 1.25
N GLN A 171 -18.77 -7.49 1.08
CA GLN A 171 -19.67 -8.18 0.14
C GLN A 171 -20.15 -7.38 -1.09
N ASP A 172 -19.90 -6.07 -1.18
CA ASP A 172 -20.50 -5.22 -2.24
C ASP A 172 -19.47 -4.36 -2.99
N TYR A 173 -18.41 -4.97 -3.53
CA TYR A 173 -17.46 -4.28 -4.42
C TYR A 173 -17.93 -4.23 -5.90
N THR A 174 -19.19 -4.54 -6.20
CA THR A 174 -19.72 -4.56 -7.58
C THR A 174 -20.60 -3.37 -7.97
N LYS A 175 -20.82 -2.36 -7.12
CA LYS A 175 -21.59 -1.16 -7.52
C LYS A 175 -21.07 0.15 -6.91
N PRO A 176 -21.05 1.25 -7.70
CA PRO A 176 -20.69 2.57 -7.18
C PRO A 176 -21.89 3.18 -6.47
N ASP A 177 -21.88 3.19 -5.13
CA ASP A 177 -22.83 3.99 -4.35
C ASP A 177 -22.25 5.38 -4.09
N SER A 178 -22.79 6.36 -4.81
CA SER A 178 -22.63 7.78 -4.55
C SER A 178 -23.24 8.14 -3.19
N GLN A 179 -22.38 8.59 -2.26
CA GLN A 179 -22.61 9.46 -1.09
C GLN A 179 -21.95 8.90 0.18
N LYS A 180 -20.94 9.62 0.71
CA LYS A 180 -20.91 10.16 2.09
C LYS A 180 -19.57 10.84 2.40
N GLY A 181 -19.63 12.12 2.70
CA GLY A 181 -18.50 13.00 2.98
C GLY A 181 -17.86 12.86 4.37
N ILE A 182 -16.62 13.32 4.43
CA ILE A 182 -15.79 13.51 5.62
C ILE A 182 -16.26 14.76 6.38
N HIS A 183 -16.23 14.70 7.71
CA HIS A 183 -16.46 15.86 8.58
C HIS A 183 -15.11 16.38 9.05
N THR A 184 -14.74 17.57 8.59
CA THR A 184 -13.57 18.32 9.08
C THR A 184 -14.03 19.22 10.23
N GLU A 185 -13.57 19.00 11.46
CA GLU A 185 -13.71 20.02 12.51
C GLU A 185 -12.49 20.95 12.48
N PRO A 186 -12.67 22.27 12.31
CA PRO A 186 -11.60 23.23 12.57
C PRO A 186 -11.41 23.36 14.08
N LEU A 187 -10.16 23.27 14.55
CA LEU A 187 -9.81 23.58 15.92
C LEU A 187 -10.01 25.09 16.14
N GLY A 188 -10.96 25.44 17.01
CA GLY A 188 -11.10 26.80 17.52
C GLY A 188 -9.86 27.20 18.33
N TYR A 189 -9.44 28.45 18.16
CA TYR A 189 -8.38 29.11 18.93
C TYR A 189 -8.77 29.27 20.40
#